data_AF-A0A259CTL5-F1
#
_entry.id   AF-A0A259CTL5-F1
#
_cell.length_a   1.000
_cell.length_b   1.000
_cell.length_c   1.000
_cell.angle_alpha   90.00
_cell.angle_beta   90.00
_cell.angle_gamma   90.00
#
_symmetry.space_group_name_H-M   'P 1'
#
loop_
_entity.id
_entity.type
_entity.pdbx_description
1 polymer ?
#
loop_
_entity_poly.entity_id
_entity_poly.type
_entity_poly.pdbx_seq_one_letter_code
_entity_poly.pdbx_strand_id
1 'polypeptide(L)'
;MKTQYFLISITMLVLSACQATMPRYESEFGESVRNTLNAQVIDPEAANNTDPVAGLDGRAARDAIHNYQKSFSSPASETDTFNIGVGNTNSAGNN
;
A
#
# COMPACT_ATOMS: atom_id res chain seq x y z
N MET A 1 -9.66 0.46 -65.47
CA MET A 1 -8.51 1.27 -65.00
C MET A 1 -8.92 2.29 -63.93
N LYS A 2 -9.89 3.19 -64.18
CA LYS A 2 -10.36 4.21 -63.21
C LYS A 2 -10.89 3.64 -61.88
N THR A 3 -11.60 2.52 -61.92
CA THR A 3 -12.11 1.80 -60.73
C THR A 3 -11.02 1.13 -59.90
N GLN A 4 -9.89 0.77 -60.51
CA GLN A 4 -8.77 0.13 -59.81
C GLN A 4 -7.96 1.13 -58.99
N TYR A 5 -7.83 2.38 -59.47
CA TYR A 5 -7.22 3.46 -58.69
C TYR A 5 -8.06 3.85 -57.46
N PHE A 6 -9.39 3.76 -57.56
CA PHE A 6 -10.29 4.03 -56.44
C PHE A 6 -10.13 3.00 -55.30
N LEU A 7 -9.98 1.72 -55.65
CA LEU A 7 -9.73 0.66 -54.67
C LEU A 7 -8.36 0.80 -53.99
N ILE A 8 -7.32 1.17 -54.74
CA ILE A 8 -5.98 1.38 -54.17
C ILE A 8 -5.96 2.58 -53.20
N SER A 9 -6.69 3.65 -53.51
CA SER A 9 -6.82 4.82 -52.62
C SER A 9 -7.55 4.49 -51.32
N ILE A 10 -8.60 3.67 -51.37
CA ILE A 10 -9.35 3.25 -50.17
C ILE A 10 -8.47 2.39 -49.27
N THR A 11 -7.73 1.44 -49.84
CA THR A 11 -6.82 0.57 -49.06
C THR A 11 -5.75 1.38 -48.33
N MET A 12 -5.20 2.42 -48.95
CA MET A 12 -4.20 3.29 -48.30
C MET A 12 -4.80 4.15 -47.17
N LEU A 13 -6.05 4.59 -47.31
CA LEU A 13 -6.75 5.36 -46.26
C LEU A 13 -7.08 4.49 -45.03
N VAL A 14 -7.45 3.23 -45.25
CA VAL A 14 -7.72 2.28 -44.15
C VAL A 14 -6.42 1.92 -43.41
N LEU A 15 -5.28 1.87 -44.11
CA LEU A 15 -3.99 1.56 -43.49
C LEU A 15 -3.47 2.70 -42.60
N SER A 16 -3.72 3.97 -42.97
CA SER A 16 -3.31 5.12 -42.15
C SER A 16 -4.20 5.34 -40.91
N ALA A 17 -5.43 4.83 -40.91
CA ALA A 17 -6.32 4.85 -39.74
C ALA A 17 -5.81 3.99 -38.57
N CYS A 18 -4.93 3.01 -38.82
CA CYS A 18 -4.35 2.16 -37.78
C CYS A 18 -3.34 2.91 -36.90
N GLN A 19 -2.69 3.97 -37.42
CA GLN A 19 -1.67 4.75 -36.70
C GLN A 19 -2.22 6.02 -36.02
N ALA A 20 -3.44 6.44 -36.35
CA ALA A 20 -4.07 7.65 -35.79
C ALA A 20 -4.58 7.49 -34.34
N THR A 21 -4.31 6.36 -33.68
CA THR A 21 -4.75 6.06 -32.31
C THR A 21 -3.83 6.65 -31.23
N MET A 22 -2.68 7.21 -31.60
CA MET A 22 -1.66 7.64 -30.64
C MET A 22 -2.01 8.83 -29.72
N PRO A 23 -2.78 9.88 -30.11
CA PRO A 23 -2.91 11.08 -29.27
C PRO A 23 -3.80 10.90 -28.03
N ARG A 24 -4.69 9.90 -28.02
CA ARG A 24 -5.60 9.59 -26.90
C ARG A 24 -4.97 8.65 -25.86
N TYR A 25 -4.03 7.81 -26.29
CA TYR A 25 -3.39 6.84 -25.41
C TYR A 25 -2.35 7.50 -24.50
N GLU A 26 -1.67 8.55 -24.96
CA GLU A 26 -0.73 9.32 -24.14
C GLU A 26 -1.44 10.16 -23.05
N SER A 27 -2.63 10.70 -23.34
CA SER A 27 -3.37 11.55 -22.39
C SER A 27 -4.03 10.77 -21.26
N GLU A 28 -4.48 9.55 -21.52
CA GLU A 28 -5.20 8.69 -20.56
C GLU A 28 -4.28 7.64 -19.90
N PHE A 29 -2.97 7.71 -20.16
CA PHE A 29 -2.02 6.74 -19.62
C PHE A 29 -2.02 6.79 -18.08
N GLY A 30 -2.37 5.66 -17.47
CA GLY A 30 -2.41 5.50 -16.02
C GLY A 30 -3.72 5.94 -15.36
N GLU A 31 -4.71 6.43 -16.11
CA GLU A 31 -6.02 6.80 -15.57
C GLU A 31 -6.75 5.59 -14.94
N SER A 32 -6.68 4.42 -15.58
CA SER A 32 -7.29 3.19 -15.05
C SER A 32 -6.73 2.80 -13.67
N VAL A 33 -5.41 2.94 -13.48
CA VAL A 33 -4.75 2.66 -12.20
C VAL A 33 -5.14 3.70 -11.17
N ARG A 34 -5.19 4.99 -11.55
CA ARG A 34 -5.59 6.08 -10.66
C ARG A 34 -7.04 5.91 -10.20
N ASN A 35 -7.94 5.55 -11.11
CA ASN A 35 -9.35 5.28 -10.80
C ASN A 35 -9.52 4.05 -9.90
N THR A 36 -8.75 2.98 -10.15
CA THR A 36 -8.76 1.79 -9.31
C THR A 36 -8.25 2.10 -7.90
N LEU A 37 -7.19 2.89 -7.80
CA LEU A 37 -6.64 3.33 -6.52
C LEU A 37 -7.66 4.17 -5.75
N ASN A 38 -8.31 5.14 -6.40
CA ASN A 38 -9.35 5.97 -5.78
C ASN A 38 -10.54 5.15 -5.25
N ALA A 39 -10.86 4.01 -5.88
CA ALA A 39 -11.92 3.12 -5.41
C ALA A 39 -11.50 2.24 -4.22
N GLN A 40 -10.20 2.02 -4.01
CA GLN A 40 -9.65 1.16 -2.95
C GLN A 40 -9.12 1.96 -1.75
N VAL A 41 -8.80 3.23 -1.94
CA VAL A 41 -8.30 4.11 -0.88
C VAL A 41 -9.46 4.63 -0.04
N ILE A 42 -9.34 4.50 1.28
CA ILE A 42 -10.36 4.91 2.27
C ILE A 42 -10.59 6.42 2.22
N ASP A 43 -9.53 7.21 2.02
CA ASP A 43 -9.58 8.67 1.89
C ASP A 43 -8.61 9.15 0.80
N PRO A 44 -9.08 9.38 -0.45
CA PRO A 44 -8.24 9.86 -1.53
C PRO A 44 -7.81 11.33 -1.35
N GLU A 45 -8.53 12.13 -0.56
CA GLU A 45 -8.19 13.53 -0.30
C GLU A 45 -7.13 13.70 0.80
N ALA A 46 -6.78 12.62 1.50
CA ALA A 46 -5.71 12.61 2.50
C ALA A 46 -4.36 13.12 1.95
N ALA A 47 -4.09 12.94 0.65
CA ALA A 47 -2.88 13.45 0.00
C ALA A 47 -2.85 14.98 -0.10
N ASN A 48 -4.02 15.63 -0.15
CA ASN A 48 -4.16 17.07 -0.19
C ASN A 48 -4.29 17.68 1.22
N ASN A 49 -4.34 16.83 2.26
CA ASN A 49 -4.43 17.29 3.63
C ASN A 49 -3.10 17.94 4.06
N THR A 50 -3.18 19.23 4.41
CA THR A 50 -2.04 20.02 4.90
C THR A 50 -2.00 20.11 6.42
N ASP A 51 -2.98 19.53 7.10
CA ASP A 51 -3.02 19.49 8.57
C ASP A 51 -1.84 18.66 9.09
N PRO A 52 -0.94 19.23 9.91
CA PRO A 52 0.15 18.48 10.50
C PRO A 52 -0.40 17.33 11.34
N VAL A 53 0.21 16.14 11.21
CA VAL A 53 -0.18 14.96 11.98
C VAL A 53 0.14 15.18 13.46
N ALA A 54 -0.79 15.78 14.20
CA ALA A 54 -0.63 16.13 15.61
C ALA A 54 -0.76 14.93 16.56
N GLY A 55 -1.12 13.75 16.04
CA GLY A 55 -1.44 12.57 16.84
C GLY A 55 -0.23 11.82 17.41
N LEU A 56 0.99 12.06 16.90
CA LEU A 56 2.19 11.35 17.35
C LEU A 56 3.28 12.34 17.76
N ASP A 57 3.60 12.36 19.06
CA ASP A 57 4.72 13.11 19.60
C ASP A 57 6.04 12.62 18.97
N GLY A 58 6.91 13.55 18.56
CA GLY A 58 8.14 13.22 17.83
C GLY A 58 9.11 12.35 18.64
N ARG A 59 9.12 12.50 19.97
CA ARG A 59 9.92 11.63 20.85
C ARG A 59 9.32 10.23 20.93
N ALA A 60 8.00 10.13 21.08
CA ALA A 60 7.30 8.85 21.01
C ALA A 60 7.53 8.13 19.67
N ALA A 61 7.50 8.86 18.54
CA ALA A 61 7.77 8.32 17.20
C ALA A 61 9.18 7.71 17.11
N ARG A 62 10.20 8.45 17.58
CA ARG A 62 11.59 7.99 17.58
C ARG A 62 11.76 6.74 18.44
N ASP A 63 11.22 6.77 19.65
CA ASP A 63 11.39 5.67 20.60
C ASP A 63 10.66 4.41 20.09
N ALA A 64 9.51 4.56 19.41
CA ALA A 64 8.81 3.47 18.73
C ALA A 64 9.65 2.83 17.60
N ILE A 65 10.23 3.64 16.71
CA ILE A 65 11.10 3.13 15.63
C ILE A 65 12.35 2.47 16.20
N HIS A 66 12.94 3.04 17.25
CA HIS A 66 14.11 2.45 17.91
C HIS A 66 13.79 1.09 18.52
N ASN A 67 12.65 0.95 19.20
CA ASN A 67 12.22 -0.33 19.78
C ASN A 67 11.90 -1.37 18.70
N TYR A 68 11.28 -0.95 17.59
CA TYR A 68 11.05 -1.80 16.43
C TYR A 68 12.36 -2.35 15.88
N GLN A 69 13.35 -1.49 15.60
CA GLN A 69 14.67 -1.92 15.12
C GLN A 69 15.39 -2.84 16.11
N LYS A 70 15.31 -2.52 17.41
CA LYS A 70 15.88 -3.33 18.48
C LYS A 70 15.27 -4.74 18.55
N SER A 71 13.97 -4.88 18.29
CA SER A 71 13.31 -6.20 18.29
C SER A 71 13.84 -7.17 17.23
N PHE A 72 14.40 -6.68 16.12
CA PHE A 72 15.07 -7.53 15.12
C PHE A 72 16.53 -7.82 15.44
N SER A 73 17.14 -7.04 16.34
CA SER A 73 18.54 -7.19 16.74
C SER A 73 18.69 -8.01 18.02
N SER A 74 17.63 -8.11 18.82
CA SER A 74 17.62 -8.89 20.04
C SER A 74 17.17 -10.32 19.72
N PRO A 75 17.94 -11.36 20.09
CA PRO A 75 17.38 -12.72 20.12
C PRO A 75 16.15 -12.72 21.02
N ALA A 76 15.14 -13.53 20.66
CA ALA A 76 13.89 -13.64 21.43
C ALA A 76 14.23 -13.81 22.91
N SER A 77 13.90 -12.80 23.72
CA SER A 77 14.08 -12.89 25.17
C SER A 77 13.31 -14.11 25.61
N GLU A 78 14.00 -15.06 26.24
CA GLU A 78 13.36 -16.25 26.79
C GLU A 78 12.17 -15.79 27.61
N THR A 79 10.98 -16.28 27.25
CA THR A 79 9.74 -16.03 27.96
C THR A 79 9.99 -16.35 29.43
N ASP A 80 10.06 -15.32 30.28
CA ASP A 80 10.19 -15.50 31.72
C ASP A 80 9.05 -16.40 32.17
N THR A 81 9.40 -17.64 32.48
CA THR A 81 8.46 -18.66 32.93
C THR A 81 7.87 -18.18 34.24
N PHE A 82 6.62 -17.73 34.19
CA PHE A 82 5.90 -17.23 35.35
C PHE A 82 5.65 -18.39 36.32
N ASN A 83 6.55 -18.61 37.27
CA ASN A 83 6.44 -19.69 38.24
C ASN A 83 5.52 -19.24 39.39
N ILE A 84 4.24 -19.61 39.32
CA ILE A 84 3.28 -19.38 40.40
C ILE A 84 3.51 -20.46 41.47
N GLY A 85 4.28 -20.12 42.51
CA GLY A 85 4.46 -20.98 43.67
C GLY A 85 3.20 -21.02 44.54
N VAL A 86 2.37 -22.05 44.37
CA VAL A 86 1.34 -22.41 45.37
C VAL A 86 2.04 -23.17 46.49
N GLY A 87 2.37 -22.48 47.57
CA GLY A 87 2.84 -23.11 48.80
C GLY A 87 1.69 -23.86 49.47
N ASN A 88 1.82 -25.18 49.62
CA ASN A 88 0.90 -26.02 50.39
C ASN A 88 0.63 -25.42 51.78
N THR A 89 -0.62 -25.01 52.04
CA THR A 89 -1.10 -24.75 53.40
C THR A 89 -1.36 -26.07 54.12
N ASN A 90 -0.28 -26.70 54.60
CA ASN A 90 -0.36 -27.72 55.64
C ASN A 90 0.24 -27.13 56.92
N SER A 91 -0.48 -26.21 57.56
CA SER A 91 -0.23 -25.84 58.95
C SER A 91 -1.33 -26.44 59.82
N ALA A 92 -1.16 -27.74 60.11
CA ALA A 92 -1.71 -28.35 61.30
C ALA A 92 -0.88 -27.84 62.50
N GLY A 93 -1.37 -26.80 63.16
CA GLY A 93 -0.77 -26.23 64.37
C GLY A 93 -1.77 -26.24 65.51
N ASN A 94 -1.67 -27.27 66.35
CA ASN A 94 -2.35 -27.43 67.63
C ASN A 94 -1.72 -26.48 68.67
N ASN A 95 -2.55 -25.64 69.31
CA ASN A 95 -2.48 -25.31 70.75
C ASN A 95 -3.88 -24.98 71.24
#